data_AF-A0A0G4E4X9-F1
#
_entry.id   AF-A0A0G4E4X9-F1
#
_cell.length_a   1.000
_cell.length_b   1.000
_cell.length_c   1.000
_cell.angle_alpha   90.00
_cell.angle_beta   90.00
_cell.angle_gamma   90.00
#
_symmetry.space_group_name_H-M   'P 1'
#
loop_
_entity.id
_entity.type
_entity.pdbx_description
1 polymer ?
#
loop_
_entity_poly.entity_id
_entity_poly.type
_entity_poly.pdbx_seq_one_letter_code
_entity_poly.pdbx_strand_id
1 'polypeptide(L)'
;MGGGCVSKNPEWLTAPTGAFCARGLNDDCLKDLAEKSYADATAKEVEDRKAAQAPAPVMPDQDRPADADVDSLFNVPELPASPEGVTAPATVPATSKPSELRDLHWPQVKQLLIVPSLIIPPLLAPTLKFDIQIPAKHAEVISTAFSDAHGAGLETNDQAQKKVDDSIPSLAFGIAAIGATAKGAEGYLPSDQVVESKQAGSLLNVGSGPVTDAQIGKVSKIADKALRADTLTGLLSLHSRSMTDVQINGVLNELYSLDRGKYANALIVKLPGLLKVGDLERAKALRGLLLKSPATIDRPFSMLAFVATCYTMAGMKQDSGDIVREAIRNGVELSADDQKLVSLSITIANGSYPMMQEFYDFESDNARLSAYLTIAVVARQLDMPGVARHAIADAVKFIQKTAVKVDRQKALSQILSVTPGIM
;
A
#
# COMPACT_ATOMS: atom_id res chain seq x y z
N MET A 1 0.03 22.85 43.87
CA MET A 1 0.85 21.81 43.21
C MET A 1 -0.01 21.18 42.13
N GLY A 2 0.20 21.59 40.88
CA GLY A 2 -0.63 21.17 39.75
C GLY A 2 -0.32 19.72 39.36
N GLY A 3 -1.36 18.89 39.32
CA GLY A 3 -1.26 17.54 38.77
C GLY A 3 -1.00 17.62 37.27
N GLY A 4 0.21 17.27 36.86
CA GLY A 4 0.53 17.04 35.46
C GLY A 4 -0.27 15.84 34.98
N CYS A 5 -1.13 16.03 33.98
CA CYS A 5 -1.73 14.95 33.24
C CYS A 5 -0.60 14.12 32.60
N VAL A 6 -0.22 13.01 33.25
CA VAL A 6 0.58 11.97 32.61
C VAL A 6 -0.33 11.37 31.55
N SER A 7 -0.15 11.81 30.30
CA SER A 7 -0.71 11.13 29.14
C SER A 7 -0.38 9.64 29.28
N LYS A 8 -1.39 8.78 29.38
CA LYS A 8 -1.17 7.32 29.43
C LYS A 8 -0.48 6.94 28.13
N ASN A 9 0.72 6.36 28.24
CA ASN A 9 1.41 5.80 27.07
C ASN A 9 0.45 4.84 26.33
N PRO A 10 0.38 4.91 24.99
CA PRO A 10 -0.54 4.07 24.25
C PRO A 10 -0.19 2.59 24.45
N GLU A 11 -1.21 1.75 24.59
CA GLU A 11 -1.09 0.36 25.05
C GLU A 11 -0.15 -0.48 24.16
N TRP A 12 -0.12 -0.20 22.86
CA TRP A 12 0.82 -0.86 21.95
C TRP A 12 2.28 -0.59 22.32
N LEU A 13 2.65 0.57 22.88
CA LEU A 13 4.03 0.86 23.25
C LEU A 13 4.53 -0.06 24.35
N THR A 14 3.71 -0.28 25.37
CA THR A 14 4.03 -1.07 26.57
C THR A 14 3.68 -2.54 26.41
N ALA A 15 2.85 -2.89 25.43
CA ALA A 15 2.55 -4.27 25.10
C ALA A 15 3.84 -5.03 24.76
N PRO A 16 4.02 -6.24 25.31
CA PRO A 16 5.15 -7.07 24.97
C PRO A 16 5.13 -7.32 23.46
N THR A 17 6.28 -7.15 22.82
CA THR A 17 6.49 -7.70 21.49
C THR A 17 6.43 -9.21 21.61
N GLY A 18 5.77 -9.88 20.66
CA GLY A 18 5.94 -11.33 20.49
C GLY A 18 7.42 -11.71 20.51
N ALA A 19 7.74 -12.92 20.96
CA ALA A 19 9.12 -13.35 21.22
C ALA A 19 10.04 -13.33 19.98
N PHE A 20 9.51 -13.17 18.77
CA PHE A 20 10.28 -13.16 17.52
C PHE A 20 10.98 -11.81 17.31
N CYS A 21 12.29 -11.85 17.05
CA CYS A 21 13.14 -10.67 16.80
C CYS A 21 13.23 -9.63 17.94
N ALA A 22 12.92 -10.01 19.20
CA ALA A 22 12.95 -9.10 20.35
C ALA A 22 14.34 -8.51 20.67
N ARG A 23 15.43 -9.20 20.27
CA ARG A 23 16.83 -8.74 20.47
C ARG A 23 17.36 -7.85 19.34
N GLY A 24 16.60 -7.66 18.26
CA GLY A 24 17.01 -6.93 17.06
C GLY A 24 16.51 -7.63 15.79
N LEU A 25 16.26 -6.85 14.73
CA LEU A 25 15.92 -7.38 13.41
C LEU A 25 17.21 -7.56 12.60
N ASN A 26 17.49 -8.79 12.17
CA ASN A 26 18.47 -9.14 11.15
C ASN A 26 17.80 -10.00 10.07
N ASP A 27 18.50 -10.24 8.95
CA ASP A 27 18.00 -11.03 7.81
C ASP A 27 17.42 -12.37 8.26
N ASP A 28 18.17 -13.12 9.07
CA ASP A 28 17.79 -14.45 9.51
C ASP A 28 16.51 -14.41 10.34
N CYS A 29 16.38 -13.46 11.26
CA CYS A 29 15.17 -13.34 12.07
C CYS A 29 13.95 -12.95 11.25
N LEU A 30 14.11 -12.06 10.26
CA LEU A 30 13.02 -11.73 9.37
C LEU A 30 12.59 -12.93 8.53
N LYS A 31 13.55 -13.69 8.00
CA LYS A 31 13.29 -14.93 7.25
C LYS A 31 12.54 -15.93 8.14
N ASP A 32 13.03 -16.22 9.34
CA ASP A 32 12.38 -17.13 10.29
C ASP A 32 10.94 -16.72 10.62
N LEU A 33 10.70 -15.42 10.83
CA LEU A 33 9.36 -14.88 11.05
C LEU A 33 8.45 -15.09 9.83
N ALA A 34 8.98 -14.85 8.63
CA ALA A 34 8.28 -15.04 7.37
C ALA A 34 7.89 -16.51 7.15
N GLU A 35 8.84 -17.41 7.32
CA GLU A 35 8.65 -18.86 7.16
C GLU A 35 7.63 -19.39 8.16
N LYS A 36 7.75 -19.00 9.43
CA LYS A 36 6.78 -19.38 10.46
C LYS A 36 5.39 -18.85 10.13
N SER A 37 5.27 -17.59 9.73
CA SER A 37 3.96 -17.00 9.41
C SER A 37 3.29 -17.67 8.22
N TYR A 38 4.08 -18.15 7.24
CA TYR A 38 3.58 -18.93 6.12
C TYR A 38 3.13 -20.34 6.52
N ALA A 39 3.90 -21.01 7.38
CA ALA A 39 3.51 -22.29 7.95
C ALA A 39 2.19 -22.16 8.73
N ASP A 40 2.06 -21.13 9.58
CA ASP A 40 0.84 -20.87 10.35
C ASP A 40 -0.36 -20.55 9.43
N ALA A 41 -0.15 -19.77 8.36
CA ALA A 41 -1.19 -19.44 7.37
C ALA A 41 -1.71 -20.68 6.64
N THR A 42 -0.79 -21.51 6.15
CA THR A 42 -1.12 -22.74 5.41
C THR A 42 -1.70 -23.83 6.31
N ALA A 43 -1.29 -23.90 7.58
CA ALA A 43 -1.88 -24.79 8.57
C ALA A 43 -3.36 -24.46 8.82
N LYS A 44 -3.68 -23.17 8.98
CA LYS A 44 -5.05 -22.70 9.13
C LYS A 44 -5.92 -23.09 7.92
N GLU A 45 -5.41 -22.93 6.70
CA GLU A 45 -6.13 -23.34 5.49
C GLU A 45 -6.41 -24.86 5.45
N VAL A 46 -5.44 -25.67 5.89
CA VAL A 46 -5.62 -27.12 6.02
C VAL A 46 -6.70 -27.47 7.04
N GLU A 47 -6.73 -26.78 8.18
CA GLU A 47 -7.78 -26.94 9.20
C GLU A 47 -9.15 -26.53 8.67
N ASP A 48 -9.25 -25.38 8.00
CA ASP A 48 -10.50 -24.87 7.41
C ASP A 48 -11.05 -25.85 6.36
N ARG A 49 -10.17 -26.41 5.50
CA ARG A 49 -10.56 -27.45 4.52
C ARG A 49 -11.05 -28.73 5.20
N LYS A 50 -10.39 -29.17 6.28
CA LYS A 50 -10.83 -30.35 7.06
C LYS A 50 -12.19 -30.11 7.70
N ALA A 51 -12.42 -28.92 8.26
CA ALA A 51 -13.70 -28.54 8.85
C ALA A 51 -14.82 -28.49 7.81
N ALA A 52 -14.55 -27.97 6.61
CA ALA A 52 -15.52 -27.94 5.50
C ALA A 52 -15.84 -29.33 4.92
N GLN A 53 -14.94 -30.30 5.07
CA GLN A 53 -15.12 -31.69 4.63
C GLN A 53 -15.70 -32.61 5.72
N ALA A 54 -15.93 -32.09 6.93
CA ALA A 54 -16.58 -32.85 7.98
C ALA A 54 -18.06 -33.11 7.60
N PRO A 55 -18.55 -34.35 7.63
CA PRO A 55 -19.95 -34.62 7.33
C PRO A 55 -20.86 -33.88 8.31
N ALA A 56 -21.93 -33.26 7.79
CA ALA A 56 -22.95 -32.62 8.62
C ALA A 56 -23.42 -33.60 9.71
N PRO A 57 -23.65 -33.15 10.95
CA PRO A 57 -24.15 -34.03 12.00
C PRO A 57 -25.45 -34.67 11.51
N VAL A 58 -25.44 -36.00 11.41
CA VAL A 58 -26.63 -36.80 11.14
C VAL A 58 -27.64 -36.46 12.22
N MET A 59 -28.68 -35.69 11.88
CA MET A 59 -29.80 -35.50 12.78
C MET A 59 -30.43 -36.88 13.01
N PRO A 60 -30.69 -37.28 14.27
CA PRO A 60 -31.42 -38.51 14.51
C PRO A 60 -32.81 -38.39 13.87
N ASP A 61 -33.19 -39.40 13.08
CA ASP A 61 -34.54 -39.60 12.55
C ASP A 61 -35.54 -39.47 13.71
N GLN A 62 -36.27 -38.35 13.76
CA GLN A 62 -37.49 -38.25 14.54
C GLN A 62 -38.68 -38.39 13.60
N ASP A 63 -39.31 -39.56 13.71
CA ASP A 63 -40.70 -39.87 13.43
C ASP A 63 -41.26 -39.45 12.08
N ARG A 64 -41.16 -40.38 11.12
CA ARG A 64 -42.05 -40.48 9.97
C ARG A 64 -43.28 -41.31 10.37
N PRO A 65 -44.50 -40.76 10.45
CA PRO A 65 -45.69 -41.59 10.51
C PRO A 65 -46.00 -42.12 9.11
N ALA A 66 -46.28 -43.42 9.05
CA ALA A 66 -46.70 -44.14 7.86
C ALA A 66 -48.13 -43.74 7.41
N ASP A 67 -48.28 -43.67 6.09
CA ASP A 67 -49.45 -44.01 5.26
C ASP A 67 -50.87 -43.74 5.77
N ALA A 68 -51.58 -42.85 5.08
CA ALA A 68 -53.00 -43.01 4.79
C ALA A 68 -53.30 -42.48 3.37
N ASP A 69 -53.76 -43.38 2.54
CA ASP A 69 -53.99 -43.25 1.10
C ASP A 69 -55.49 -42.97 0.82
N VAL A 70 -55.72 -42.17 -0.25
CA VAL A 70 -56.84 -42.26 -1.23
C VAL A 70 -58.19 -41.52 -0.99
N ASP A 71 -58.48 -40.69 -2.00
CA ASP A 71 -59.76 -40.23 -2.60
C ASP A 71 -60.78 -39.39 -1.82
N SER A 72 -60.91 -38.11 -2.22
CA SER A 72 -62.22 -37.51 -2.52
C SER A 72 -62.11 -36.24 -3.39
N LEU A 73 -62.42 -36.43 -4.67
CA LEU A 73 -63.41 -35.66 -5.46
C LEU A 73 -63.25 -34.13 -5.62
N PHE A 74 -62.87 -33.76 -6.85
CA PHE A 74 -63.52 -32.75 -7.70
C PHE A 74 -64.54 -31.81 -7.03
N ASN A 75 -64.23 -30.50 -7.00
CA ASN A 75 -65.14 -29.47 -7.51
C ASN A 75 -64.47 -28.08 -7.64
N VAL A 76 -64.52 -27.55 -8.85
CA VAL A 76 -64.46 -26.12 -9.24
C VAL A 76 -65.94 -25.73 -9.46
N PRO A 77 -66.49 -24.56 -9.07
CA PRO A 77 -66.08 -23.20 -9.49
C PRO A 77 -66.22 -22.17 -8.33
N GLU A 78 -66.01 -20.85 -8.39
CA GLU A 78 -66.28 -19.83 -9.41
C GLU A 78 -65.69 -18.49 -8.88
N LEU A 79 -65.28 -17.59 -9.77
CA LEU A 79 -64.91 -16.19 -9.49
C LEU A 79 -66.17 -15.34 -9.19
N PRO A 80 -66.06 -14.19 -8.48
CA PRO A 80 -66.07 -12.94 -9.25
C PRO A 80 -65.26 -11.75 -8.68
N ALA A 81 -64.89 -10.90 -9.64
CA ALA A 81 -64.86 -9.43 -9.64
C ALA A 81 -63.88 -8.66 -8.73
N SER A 82 -62.92 -8.02 -9.41
CA SER A 82 -62.36 -6.70 -9.04
C SER A 82 -63.38 -5.59 -9.31
N PRO A 83 -63.30 -4.42 -8.65
CA PRO A 83 -62.63 -3.31 -9.33
C PRO A 83 -61.88 -2.30 -8.43
N GLU A 84 -60.88 -1.68 -9.07
CA GLU A 84 -60.51 -0.25 -9.02
C GLU A 84 -60.06 0.43 -7.72
N GLY A 85 -58.88 1.07 -7.78
CA GLY A 85 -58.38 1.96 -6.73
C GLY A 85 -57.00 2.56 -7.04
N VAL A 86 -57.00 3.61 -7.86
CA VAL A 86 -55.88 4.47 -8.29
C VAL A 86 -55.18 5.16 -7.10
N THR A 87 -53.84 5.26 -7.08
CA THR A 87 -53.05 6.53 -6.99
C THR A 87 -51.52 6.33 -6.91
N ALA A 88 -50.83 7.35 -7.40
CA ALA A 88 -49.45 7.44 -7.87
C ALA A 88 -48.39 7.73 -6.76
N PRO A 89 -47.08 7.84 -7.09
CA PRO A 89 -45.96 7.84 -6.13
C PRO A 89 -45.58 9.25 -5.65
N ALA A 90 -45.07 9.36 -4.42
CA ALA A 90 -44.59 10.62 -3.84
C ALA A 90 -43.05 10.69 -3.75
N THR A 91 -42.51 11.44 -4.70
CA THR A 91 -41.37 12.36 -4.73
C THR A 91 -40.62 12.68 -3.41
N VAL A 92 -39.29 12.67 -3.53
CA VAL A 92 -38.25 13.23 -2.64
C VAL A 92 -38.42 14.74 -2.43
N PRO A 93 -37.96 15.30 -1.31
CA PRO A 93 -37.34 16.62 -1.37
C PRO A 93 -35.95 16.67 -0.74
N ALA A 94 -35.02 17.21 -1.52
CA ALA A 94 -33.77 17.77 -1.06
C ALA A 94 -34.03 19.07 -0.30
N THR A 95 -33.35 19.26 0.83
CA THR A 95 -33.18 20.57 1.48
C THR A 95 -31.73 20.76 1.89
N SER A 96 -31.04 21.58 1.10
CA SER A 96 -29.83 22.29 1.45
C SER A 96 -30.09 23.35 2.54
N LYS A 97 -29.18 23.50 3.51
CA LYS A 97 -28.63 24.82 3.91
C LYS A 97 -27.38 24.68 4.80
N PRO A 98 -26.48 25.69 4.77
CA PRO A 98 -25.09 25.60 5.20
C PRO A 98 -24.91 25.94 6.68
N SER A 99 -23.91 25.34 7.33
CA SER A 99 -23.47 25.75 8.67
C SER A 99 -22.08 26.39 8.57
N GLU A 100 -22.01 27.63 9.04
CA GLU A 100 -20.81 28.43 9.20
C GLU A 100 -19.87 27.89 10.30
N LEU A 101 -18.61 28.33 10.21
CA LEU A 101 -17.63 28.53 11.29
C LEU A 101 -17.00 27.30 11.95
N ARG A 102 -15.70 27.11 11.64
CA ARG A 102 -14.63 27.39 12.62
C ARG A 102 -13.28 27.55 11.94
N ASP A 103 -12.67 28.72 12.14
CA ASP A 103 -11.27 29.01 11.91
C ASP A 103 -10.38 28.00 12.66
N LEU A 104 -9.82 27.02 11.95
CA LEU A 104 -8.71 26.22 12.48
C LEU A 104 -7.40 26.97 12.27
N HIS A 105 -7.02 27.72 13.30
CA HIS A 105 -5.72 28.33 13.47
C HIS A 105 -4.63 27.24 13.45
N TRP A 106 -3.65 27.34 12.55
CA TRP A 106 -2.56 26.38 12.36
C TRP A 106 -1.25 26.91 12.98
N PRO A 107 -0.88 26.53 14.22
CA PRO A 107 0.34 27.02 14.86
C PRO A 107 1.61 26.20 14.55
N GLN A 108 1.53 24.97 14.01
CA GLN A 108 2.72 24.11 13.90
C GLN A 108 3.61 24.31 12.65
N VAL A 109 3.12 24.90 11.55
CA VAL A 109 4.00 25.27 10.41
C VAL A 109 4.72 26.60 10.60
N LYS A 110 4.23 27.50 11.46
CA LYS A 110 4.89 28.78 11.72
C LYS A 110 6.21 28.65 12.48
N GLN A 111 6.42 27.57 13.24
CA GLN A 111 7.65 27.39 14.03
C GLN A 111 8.85 26.90 13.21
N LEU A 112 8.68 26.49 11.94
CA LEU A 112 9.80 26.14 11.06
C LEU A 112 10.36 27.33 10.24
N LEU A 113 9.83 28.55 10.42
CA LEU A 113 10.04 29.69 9.51
C LEU A 113 10.80 30.90 10.11
N ILE A 114 11.56 30.75 11.20
CA ILE A 114 12.34 31.86 11.75
C ILE A 114 13.78 31.41 12.04
N VAL A 115 14.75 31.73 11.16
CA VAL A 115 15.99 32.54 11.41
C VAL A 115 16.69 32.86 10.05
N PRO A 116 17.68 33.79 9.95
CA PRO A 116 17.68 34.90 8.99
C PRO A 116 18.53 34.64 7.73
N SER A 117 18.23 35.41 6.69
CA SER A 117 18.89 35.44 5.39
C SER A 117 20.43 35.51 5.47
N LEU A 118 21.09 34.51 4.88
CA LEU A 118 22.50 34.58 4.50
C LEU A 118 22.59 34.54 2.99
N ILE A 119 23.02 35.66 2.42
CA ILE A 119 23.28 35.88 1.00
C ILE A 119 24.50 35.06 0.60
N ILE A 120 24.38 34.19 -0.40
CA ILE A 120 25.51 33.52 -1.07
C ILE A 120 25.45 33.88 -2.58
N PRO A 121 26.54 34.40 -3.18
CA PRO A 121 26.55 34.81 -4.59
C PRO A 121 26.66 33.60 -5.54
N PRO A 122 26.29 33.74 -6.82
CA PRO A 122 26.25 32.63 -7.77
C PRO A 122 27.66 32.28 -8.27
N LEU A 123 28.05 31.01 -8.16
CA LEU A 123 29.16 30.46 -8.92
C LEU A 123 28.64 29.93 -10.27
N LEU A 124 29.17 30.49 -11.36
CA LEU A 124 29.00 29.98 -12.71
C LEU A 124 29.61 28.57 -12.84
N ALA A 125 28.87 27.64 -13.43
CA ALA A 125 29.39 26.38 -13.95
C ALA A 125 28.91 26.16 -15.41
N PRO A 126 29.71 25.45 -16.24
CA PRO A 126 29.55 25.43 -17.69
C PRO A 126 28.45 24.46 -18.15
N THR A 127 27.80 24.82 -19.25
CA THR A 127 26.77 24.05 -19.94
C THR A 127 27.34 22.77 -20.58
N LEU A 128 27.10 21.63 -19.94
CA LEU A 128 27.15 20.31 -20.59
C LEU A 128 25.73 19.94 -21.04
N LYS A 129 25.51 19.96 -22.36
CA LYS A 129 24.28 19.48 -22.99
C LYS A 129 24.19 17.96 -22.81
N PHE A 130 23.22 17.50 -22.03
CA PHE A 130 22.79 16.11 -21.99
C PHE A 130 21.44 16.01 -22.70
N ASP A 131 21.43 15.35 -23.86
CA ASP A 131 20.20 14.98 -24.58
C ASP A 131 19.49 13.84 -23.83
N ILE A 132 18.56 14.21 -22.96
CA ILE A 132 17.53 13.30 -22.44
C ILE A 132 16.32 13.48 -23.35
N GLN A 133 16.07 12.51 -24.24
CA GLN A 133 14.81 12.42 -24.97
C GLN A 133 13.72 11.95 -24.00
N ILE A 134 13.00 12.90 -23.39
CA ILE A 134 11.58 12.68 -23.14
C ILE A 134 10.92 12.86 -24.51
N PRO A 135 10.34 11.82 -25.14
CA PRO A 135 9.68 12.00 -26.42
C PRO A 135 8.57 13.05 -26.26
N ALA A 136 8.75 14.19 -26.92
CA ALA A 136 7.88 15.37 -26.88
C ALA A 136 6.44 15.11 -27.40
N LYS A 137 6.08 13.85 -27.71
CA LYS A 137 4.74 13.44 -28.15
C LYS A 137 3.79 13.03 -27.02
N HIS A 138 4.21 13.04 -25.75
CA HIS A 138 3.36 12.56 -24.64
C HIS A 138 2.73 13.66 -23.77
N ALA A 139 2.92 14.94 -24.10
CA ALA A 139 2.30 16.05 -23.38
C ALA A 139 0.83 16.33 -23.80
N GLU A 140 0.33 15.75 -24.89
CA GLU A 140 -0.94 16.19 -25.51
C GLU A 140 -2.06 15.13 -25.59
N VAL A 141 -1.89 13.92 -25.02
CA VAL A 141 -2.89 12.82 -25.15
C VAL A 141 -3.42 12.30 -23.80
N ILE A 142 -3.63 13.17 -22.81
CA ILE A 142 -4.05 12.75 -21.45
C ILE A 142 -5.47 13.25 -21.06
N SER A 143 -6.21 13.94 -21.93
CA SER A 143 -7.56 14.43 -21.60
C SER A 143 -8.72 13.47 -21.92
N THR A 144 -8.50 12.37 -22.64
CA THR A 144 -9.61 11.54 -23.19
C THR A 144 -9.82 10.18 -22.54
N ALA A 145 -9.10 9.81 -21.47
CA ALA A 145 -9.16 8.46 -20.89
C ALA A 145 -9.84 8.34 -19.51
N PHE A 146 -10.57 9.37 -19.04
CA PHE A 146 -11.08 9.44 -17.66
C PHE A 146 -12.60 9.26 -17.50
N SER A 147 -13.32 8.79 -18.51
CA SER A 147 -14.79 8.70 -18.44
C SER A 147 -15.37 7.33 -18.05
N ASP A 148 -14.58 6.25 -17.98
CA ASP A 148 -15.12 4.90 -17.77
C ASP A 148 -14.57 4.24 -16.49
N ALA A 149 -14.97 4.73 -15.32
CA ALA A 149 -14.77 4.02 -14.06
C ALA A 149 -15.78 4.45 -12.98
N HIS A 150 -17.07 4.21 -13.25
CA HIS A 150 -18.11 4.26 -12.21
C HIS A 150 -18.91 2.95 -12.22
N GLY A 151 -18.77 2.19 -11.14
CA GLY A 151 -19.57 1.01 -10.85
C GLY A 151 -19.52 0.70 -9.37
N ALA A 152 -20.49 1.23 -8.62
CA ALA A 152 -20.78 0.83 -7.25
C ALA A 152 -21.39 -0.58 -7.23
N GLY A 153 -21.11 -1.38 -6.19
CA GLY A 153 -21.69 -2.71 -6.02
C GLY A 153 -21.61 -3.21 -4.59
N LEU A 154 -22.78 -3.53 -4.03
CA LEU A 154 -23.07 -3.98 -2.67
C LEU A 154 -22.23 -5.20 -2.21
N GLU A 155 -21.83 -5.17 -0.93
CA GLU A 155 -21.17 -6.27 -0.23
C GLU A 155 -22.15 -7.42 0.06
N THR A 156 -21.76 -8.65 -0.29
CA THR A 156 -22.47 -9.89 0.09
C THR A 156 -21.48 -10.89 0.71
N ASN A 157 -22.03 -11.81 1.51
CA ASN A 157 -21.33 -12.73 2.43
C ASN A 157 -20.30 -13.68 1.76
N ASP A 158 -20.26 -13.77 0.43
CA ASP A 158 -19.23 -14.50 -0.33
C ASP A 158 -17.82 -13.86 -0.27
N GLN A 159 -17.72 -12.58 0.10
CA GLN A 159 -16.44 -11.88 0.22
C GLN A 159 -15.63 -12.28 1.46
N ALA A 160 -16.25 -12.89 2.47
CA ALA A 160 -15.55 -13.32 3.68
C ALA A 160 -14.70 -14.57 3.44
N GLN A 161 -15.17 -15.47 2.57
CA GLN A 161 -14.45 -16.71 2.23
C GLN A 161 -13.37 -16.47 1.16
N LYS A 162 -13.61 -15.55 0.22
CA LYS A 162 -12.63 -15.15 -0.81
C LYS A 162 -11.42 -14.38 -0.24
N LYS A 163 -11.55 -13.78 0.94
CA LYS A 163 -10.50 -12.97 1.59
C LYS A 163 -9.33 -13.79 2.15
N VAL A 164 -9.51 -15.09 2.38
CA VAL A 164 -8.45 -15.97 2.93
C VAL A 164 -7.51 -16.46 1.81
N ASP A 165 -7.97 -16.52 0.57
CA ASP A 165 -7.18 -17.02 -0.57
C ASP A 165 -6.18 -15.99 -1.15
N ASP A 166 -6.43 -14.68 -1.03
CA ASP A 166 -5.55 -13.65 -1.63
C ASP A 166 -4.27 -13.37 -0.81
N SER A 167 -4.24 -13.72 0.49
CA SER A 167 -3.10 -13.37 1.36
C SER A 167 -1.91 -14.31 1.18
N ILE A 168 -2.15 -15.60 0.93
CA ILE A 168 -1.09 -16.62 0.82
C ILE A 168 -0.21 -16.43 -0.42
N PRO A 169 -0.74 -16.14 -1.64
CA PRO A 169 0.07 -15.78 -2.78
C PRO A 169 0.95 -14.55 -2.52
N SER A 170 0.39 -13.49 -1.90
CA SER A 170 1.13 -12.27 -1.57
C SER A 170 2.26 -12.53 -0.57
N LEU A 171 2.00 -13.41 0.42
CA LEU A 171 2.98 -13.81 1.41
C LEU A 171 4.08 -14.67 0.77
N ALA A 172 3.72 -15.64 -0.07
CA ALA A 172 4.68 -16.45 -0.82
C ALA A 172 5.59 -15.60 -1.71
N PHE A 173 5.04 -14.58 -2.38
CA PHE A 173 5.80 -13.61 -3.16
C PHE A 173 6.81 -12.85 -2.29
N GLY A 174 6.36 -12.25 -1.19
CA GLY A 174 7.23 -11.48 -0.29
C GLY A 174 8.34 -12.31 0.36
N ILE A 175 8.02 -13.54 0.78
CA ILE A 175 8.97 -14.49 1.37
C ILE A 175 10.07 -14.85 0.36
N ALA A 176 9.68 -15.17 -0.86
CA ALA A 176 10.64 -15.48 -1.91
C ALA A 176 11.51 -14.26 -2.28
N ALA A 177 10.94 -13.04 -2.24
CA ALA A 177 11.65 -11.80 -2.52
C ALA A 177 12.77 -11.48 -1.51
N ILE A 178 12.63 -11.90 -0.25
CA ILE A 178 13.69 -11.81 0.76
C ILE A 178 14.59 -13.06 0.81
N GLY A 179 14.36 -14.04 -0.06
CA GLY A 179 15.14 -15.28 -0.12
C GLY A 179 14.86 -16.28 1.01
N ALA A 180 13.72 -16.16 1.70
CA ALA A 180 13.25 -17.14 2.68
C ALA A 180 12.57 -18.34 2.01
N THR A 181 12.45 -19.45 2.74
CA THR A 181 11.80 -20.67 2.26
C THR A 181 10.31 -20.69 2.63
N ALA A 182 9.45 -20.43 1.64
CA ALA A 182 8.01 -20.65 1.80
C ALA A 182 7.69 -22.17 1.76
N LYS A 183 7.90 -22.88 2.88
CA LYS A 183 7.51 -24.28 3.07
C LYS A 183 6.16 -24.33 3.80
N GLY A 184 5.14 -24.85 3.11
CA GLY A 184 3.80 -24.97 3.69
C GLY A 184 3.73 -26.04 4.78
N ALA A 185 2.67 -25.98 5.59
CA ALA A 185 2.34 -26.98 6.60
C ALA A 185 2.10 -28.37 5.97
N GLU A 186 2.23 -29.41 6.78
CA GLU A 186 1.94 -30.78 6.34
C GLU A 186 0.47 -30.92 5.87
N GLY A 187 0.28 -31.53 4.71
CA GLY A 187 -1.05 -31.66 4.09
C GLY A 187 -1.50 -30.45 3.28
N TYR A 188 -0.73 -29.36 3.24
CA TYR A 188 -1.00 -28.23 2.36
C TYR A 188 -0.60 -28.53 0.91
N LEU A 189 -1.53 -28.28 -0.02
CA LEU A 189 -1.29 -28.37 -1.46
C LEU A 189 -1.40 -26.96 -2.07
N PRO A 190 -0.28 -26.34 -2.49
CA PRO A 190 -0.30 -25.00 -3.05
C PRO A 190 -1.01 -24.97 -4.40
N SER A 191 -1.79 -23.93 -4.64
CA SER A 191 -2.36 -23.65 -5.96
C SER A 191 -1.29 -23.14 -6.94
N ASP A 192 -1.59 -23.19 -8.24
CA ASP A 192 -0.71 -22.65 -9.29
C ASP A 192 -0.37 -21.17 -9.03
N GLN A 193 -1.35 -20.38 -8.56
CA GLN A 193 -1.15 -18.97 -8.22
C GLN A 193 -0.11 -18.77 -7.11
N VAL A 194 -0.08 -19.64 -6.09
CA VAL A 194 0.92 -19.59 -5.02
C VAL A 194 2.31 -19.95 -5.54
N VAL A 195 2.38 -20.96 -6.43
CA VAL A 195 3.63 -21.38 -7.06
C VAL A 195 4.20 -20.28 -7.95
N GLU A 196 3.37 -19.70 -8.82
CA GLU A 196 3.75 -18.59 -9.70
C GLU A 196 4.16 -17.35 -8.89
N SER A 197 3.41 -17.01 -7.84
CA SER A 197 3.73 -15.88 -6.95
C SER A 197 5.08 -16.07 -6.26
N LYS A 198 5.37 -17.28 -5.78
CA LYS A 198 6.67 -17.62 -5.20
C LYS A 198 7.80 -17.49 -6.22
N GLN A 199 7.60 -17.99 -7.44
CA GLN A 199 8.60 -17.88 -8.52
C GLN A 199 8.85 -16.42 -8.89
N ALA A 200 7.80 -15.63 -9.08
CA ALA A 200 7.89 -14.21 -9.39
C ALA A 200 8.59 -13.42 -8.27
N GLY A 201 8.26 -13.68 -7.02
CA GLY A 201 8.91 -13.07 -5.85
C GLY A 201 10.40 -13.39 -5.80
N SER A 202 10.81 -14.63 -6.10
CA SER A 202 12.22 -15.03 -6.14
C SER A 202 13.05 -14.22 -7.13
N LEU A 203 12.42 -13.65 -8.17
CA LEU A 203 13.11 -12.80 -9.14
C LEU A 203 13.49 -11.42 -8.56
N LEU A 204 12.96 -11.03 -7.40
CA LEU A 204 13.33 -9.81 -6.70
C LEU A 204 14.49 -10.01 -5.71
N ASN A 205 14.86 -11.26 -5.41
CA ASN A 205 16.01 -11.59 -4.59
C ASN A 205 17.30 -11.55 -5.42
N VAL A 206 17.78 -10.35 -5.74
CA VAL A 206 18.95 -10.13 -6.60
C VAL A 206 20.28 -10.07 -5.83
N GLY A 207 20.26 -10.32 -4.51
CA GLY A 207 21.43 -10.19 -3.65
C GLY A 207 22.02 -8.77 -3.64
N SER A 208 23.31 -8.65 -3.33
CA SER A 208 24.03 -7.36 -3.32
C SER A 208 24.52 -6.91 -4.71
N GLY A 209 24.19 -7.66 -5.77
CA GLY A 209 24.65 -7.40 -7.13
C GLY A 209 23.72 -6.47 -7.94
N PRO A 210 24.19 -5.94 -9.08
CA PRO A 210 23.33 -5.18 -9.98
C PRO A 210 22.29 -6.06 -10.64
N VAL A 211 21.13 -5.47 -10.95
CA VAL A 211 20.09 -6.14 -11.74
C VAL A 211 20.60 -6.34 -13.17
N THR A 212 20.54 -7.59 -13.65
CA THR A 212 21.00 -7.95 -15.01
C THR A 212 19.85 -7.95 -16.01
N ASP A 213 20.17 -7.77 -17.30
CA ASP A 213 19.17 -7.86 -18.38
C ASP A 213 18.54 -9.25 -18.46
N ALA A 214 19.30 -10.30 -18.13
CA ALA A 214 18.78 -11.66 -18.03
C ALA A 214 17.70 -11.77 -16.94
N GLN A 215 17.84 -11.02 -15.84
CA GLN A 215 16.86 -11.00 -14.77
C GLN A 215 15.58 -10.27 -15.20
N ILE A 216 15.72 -9.10 -15.81
CA ILE A 216 14.59 -8.34 -16.37
C ILE A 216 13.85 -9.21 -17.41
N GLY A 217 14.59 -9.87 -18.31
CA GLY A 217 14.04 -10.76 -19.31
C GLY A 217 13.35 -12.01 -18.76
N LYS A 218 13.67 -12.46 -17.54
CA LYS A 218 12.89 -13.50 -16.84
C LYS A 218 11.57 -12.94 -16.34
N VAL A 219 11.58 -11.74 -15.78
CA VAL A 219 10.34 -11.09 -15.30
C VAL A 219 9.38 -10.83 -16.47
N SER A 220 9.87 -10.35 -17.61
CA SER A 220 9.04 -10.11 -18.81
C SER A 220 8.38 -11.37 -19.38
N LYS A 221 8.79 -12.57 -18.93
CA LYS A 221 8.22 -13.87 -19.35
C LYS A 221 7.14 -14.41 -18.42
N ILE A 222 6.86 -13.77 -17.28
CA ILE A 222 5.79 -14.19 -16.35
C ILE A 222 4.45 -14.14 -17.10
N ALA A 223 3.73 -15.25 -17.19
CA ALA A 223 2.51 -15.35 -18.01
C ALA A 223 1.39 -14.42 -17.50
N ASP A 224 1.14 -14.42 -16.19
CA ASP A 224 0.17 -13.53 -15.56
C ASP A 224 0.61 -12.06 -15.68
N LYS A 225 -0.25 -11.23 -16.29
CA LYS A 225 0.05 -9.81 -16.54
C LYS A 225 0.11 -8.97 -15.27
N ALA A 226 -0.76 -9.25 -14.30
CA ALA A 226 -0.84 -8.49 -13.05
C ALA A 226 0.40 -8.78 -12.19
N LEU A 227 0.76 -10.05 -12.04
CA LEU A 227 1.95 -10.52 -11.33
C LEU A 227 3.23 -10.04 -12.01
N ARG A 228 3.27 -10.06 -13.35
CA ARG A 228 4.36 -9.45 -14.11
C ARG A 228 4.51 -7.97 -13.78
N ALA A 229 3.42 -7.20 -13.82
CA ALA A 229 3.45 -5.78 -13.50
C ALA A 229 3.85 -5.50 -12.04
N ASP A 230 3.41 -6.33 -11.09
CA ASP A 230 3.85 -6.24 -9.69
C ASP A 230 5.35 -6.52 -9.53
N THR A 231 5.85 -7.53 -10.23
CA THR A 231 7.27 -7.89 -10.20
C THR A 231 8.15 -6.80 -10.83
N LEU A 232 7.74 -6.25 -11.98
CA LEU A 232 8.45 -5.12 -12.62
C LEU A 232 8.44 -3.87 -11.74
N THR A 233 7.32 -3.58 -11.07
CA THR A 233 7.21 -2.47 -10.11
C THR A 233 8.11 -2.70 -8.91
N GLY A 234 8.17 -3.94 -8.42
CA GLY A 234 9.09 -4.38 -7.37
C GLY A 234 10.54 -4.15 -7.77
N LEU A 235 10.96 -4.61 -8.96
CA LEU A 235 12.32 -4.38 -9.47
C LEU A 235 12.71 -2.91 -9.44
N LEU A 236 11.85 -2.01 -9.94
CA LEU A 236 12.13 -0.57 -9.91
C LEU A 236 12.17 -0.02 -8.48
N SER A 237 11.17 -0.34 -7.66
CA SER A 237 11.04 0.25 -6.31
C SER A 237 12.11 -0.25 -5.34
N LEU A 238 12.64 -1.45 -5.56
CA LEU A 238 13.63 -2.09 -4.70
C LEU A 238 15.06 -1.85 -5.22
N HIS A 239 15.26 -1.90 -6.55
CA HIS A 239 16.58 -2.05 -7.15
C HIS A 239 16.94 -1.01 -8.22
N SER A 240 16.14 0.04 -8.42
CA SER A 240 16.42 1.10 -9.41
C SER A 240 17.84 1.67 -9.33
N ARG A 241 18.41 1.73 -8.13
CA ARG A 241 19.78 2.24 -7.91
C ARG A 241 20.88 1.39 -8.51
N SER A 242 20.65 0.08 -8.66
CA SER A 242 21.61 -0.84 -9.25
C SER A 242 21.33 -1.10 -10.74
N MET A 243 20.34 -0.41 -11.30
CA MET A 243 19.96 -0.45 -12.70
C MET A 243 20.52 0.74 -13.47
N THR A 244 20.86 0.53 -14.73
CA THR A 244 21.18 1.60 -15.68
C THR A 244 19.92 2.35 -16.11
N ASP A 245 20.06 3.58 -16.60
CA ASP A 245 18.93 4.32 -17.14
C ASP A 245 18.22 3.61 -18.30
N VAL A 246 18.97 2.87 -19.13
CA VAL A 246 18.42 2.06 -20.21
C VAL A 246 17.53 0.95 -19.65
N GLN A 247 17.98 0.25 -18.62
CA GLN A 247 17.19 -0.79 -17.94
C GLN A 247 15.94 -0.21 -17.26
N ILE A 248 16.08 0.90 -16.52
CA ILE A 248 14.95 1.57 -15.87
C ILE A 248 13.90 1.95 -16.93
N ASN A 249 14.32 2.59 -18.02
CA ASN A 249 13.42 3.02 -19.08
C ASN A 249 12.79 1.82 -19.81
N GLY A 250 13.53 0.72 -20.01
CA GLY A 250 12.99 -0.52 -20.57
C GLY A 250 11.86 -1.10 -19.72
N VAL A 251 12.08 -1.21 -18.41
CA VAL A 251 11.06 -1.71 -17.46
C VAL A 251 9.86 -0.77 -17.39
N LEU A 252 10.09 0.55 -17.37
CA LEU A 252 9.01 1.54 -17.38
C LEU A 252 8.17 1.47 -18.67
N ASN A 253 8.80 1.28 -19.84
CA ASN A 253 8.07 1.13 -21.10
C ASN A 253 7.20 -0.13 -21.12
N GLU A 254 7.72 -1.24 -20.58
CA GLU A 254 6.93 -2.45 -20.44
C GLU A 254 5.74 -2.23 -19.49
N LEU A 255 5.99 -1.62 -18.31
CA LEU A 255 4.92 -1.26 -17.36
C LEU A 255 3.86 -0.35 -18.00
N TYR A 256 4.25 0.64 -18.80
CA TYR A 256 3.29 1.53 -19.47
C TYR A 256 2.31 0.76 -20.37
N SER A 257 2.79 -0.29 -21.04
CA SER A 257 1.97 -1.16 -21.89
C SER A 257 1.09 -2.13 -21.10
N LEU A 258 1.52 -2.52 -19.89
CA LEU A 258 0.85 -3.52 -19.05
C LEU A 258 -0.17 -2.89 -18.10
N ASP A 259 0.23 -1.88 -17.34
CA ASP A 259 -0.54 -1.25 -16.28
C ASP A 259 -0.09 0.21 -16.10
N ARG A 260 -0.90 1.14 -16.60
CA ARG A 260 -0.62 2.59 -16.56
C ARG A 260 -0.59 3.14 -15.14
N GLY A 261 -1.35 2.57 -14.20
CA GLY A 261 -1.37 2.99 -12.81
C GLY A 261 -0.07 2.61 -12.11
N LYS A 262 0.36 1.35 -12.25
CA LYS A 262 1.65 0.88 -11.74
C LYS A 262 2.83 1.60 -12.40
N TYR A 263 2.76 1.87 -13.70
CA TYR A 263 3.73 2.70 -14.39
C TYR A 263 3.88 4.07 -13.74
N ALA A 264 2.76 4.78 -13.53
CA ALA A 264 2.81 6.13 -12.98
C ALA A 264 3.40 6.13 -11.57
N ASN A 265 3.03 5.16 -10.73
CA ASN A 265 3.63 4.99 -9.41
C ASN A 265 5.11 4.59 -9.48
N ALA A 266 5.54 3.80 -10.46
CA ALA A 266 6.93 3.39 -10.61
C ALA A 266 7.86 4.55 -11.01
N LEU A 267 7.32 5.66 -11.53
CA LEU A 267 8.10 6.84 -11.87
C LEU A 267 8.67 7.58 -10.64
N ILE A 268 8.30 7.19 -9.41
CA ILE A 268 8.93 7.72 -8.19
C ILE A 268 10.46 7.63 -8.23
N VAL A 269 11.01 6.60 -8.90
CA VAL A 269 12.46 6.37 -8.98
C VAL A 269 13.22 7.46 -9.73
N LYS A 270 12.54 8.27 -10.56
CA LYS A 270 13.15 9.33 -11.37
C LYS A 270 13.17 10.69 -10.68
N LEU A 271 12.20 10.98 -9.80
CA LEU A 271 12.03 12.31 -9.21
C LEU A 271 13.27 12.79 -8.42
N PRO A 272 13.88 11.99 -7.52
CA PRO A 272 15.07 12.43 -6.78
C PRO A 272 16.23 12.79 -7.71
N GLY A 273 16.42 12.02 -8.78
CA GLY A 273 17.48 12.25 -9.77
C GLY A 273 17.30 13.58 -10.51
N LEU A 274 16.08 13.88 -10.98
CA LEU A 274 15.75 15.13 -11.68
C LEU A 274 15.98 16.36 -10.79
N LEU A 275 15.54 16.28 -9.53
CA LEU A 275 15.75 17.36 -8.57
C LEU A 275 17.24 17.56 -8.27
N LYS A 276 18.01 16.47 -8.12
CA LYS A 276 19.46 16.52 -7.84
C LYS A 276 20.25 17.17 -8.99
N VAL A 277 19.87 16.94 -10.25
CA VAL A 277 20.54 17.55 -11.41
C VAL A 277 20.02 18.95 -11.73
N GLY A 278 19.00 19.44 -11.03
CA GLY A 278 18.41 20.76 -11.23
C GLY A 278 17.48 20.86 -12.44
N ASP A 279 16.98 19.75 -12.97
CA ASP A 279 16.00 19.74 -14.07
C ASP A 279 14.58 19.98 -13.52
N LEU A 280 14.35 21.22 -13.07
CA LEU A 280 13.15 21.60 -12.32
C LEU A 280 11.87 21.51 -13.17
N GLU A 281 11.97 21.77 -14.48
CA GLU A 281 10.82 21.69 -15.39
C GLU A 281 10.31 20.25 -15.52
N ARG A 282 11.23 19.28 -15.74
CA ARG A 282 10.85 17.87 -15.78
C ARG A 282 10.43 17.35 -14.43
N ALA A 283 11.10 17.77 -13.35
CA ALA A 283 10.70 17.41 -11.99
C ALA A 283 9.27 17.90 -11.68
N LYS A 284 8.92 19.13 -12.06
CA LYS A 284 7.58 19.71 -11.90
C LYS A 284 6.52 18.98 -12.72
N ALA A 285 6.83 18.62 -13.97
CA ALA A 285 5.94 17.84 -14.82
C ALA A 285 5.69 16.44 -14.22
N LEU A 286 6.76 15.75 -13.81
CA LEU A 286 6.69 14.44 -13.17
C LEU A 286 5.90 14.49 -11.86
N ARG A 287 6.16 15.50 -11.02
CA ARG A 287 5.38 15.76 -9.80
C ARG A 287 3.89 15.83 -10.09
N GLY A 288 3.49 16.60 -11.11
CA GLY A 288 2.08 16.74 -11.49
C GLY A 288 1.46 15.41 -11.90
N LEU A 289 2.21 14.54 -12.58
CA LEU A 289 1.76 13.19 -12.94
C LEU A 289 1.63 12.28 -11.71
N LEU A 290 2.63 12.27 -10.83
CA LEU A 290 2.64 11.46 -9.61
C LEU A 290 1.45 11.79 -8.71
N LEU A 291 1.17 13.07 -8.48
CA LEU A 291 0.07 13.51 -7.61
C LEU A 291 -1.33 13.32 -8.22
N LYS A 292 -1.44 13.19 -9.55
CA LYS A 292 -2.70 12.86 -10.24
C LYS A 292 -2.96 11.36 -10.33
N SER A 293 -1.96 10.53 -10.05
CA SER A 293 -2.10 9.09 -10.14
C SER A 293 -2.96 8.59 -8.99
N PRO A 294 -3.98 7.75 -9.22
CA PRO A 294 -4.78 7.21 -8.15
C PRO A 294 -3.88 6.45 -7.18
N ALA A 295 -3.96 6.79 -5.90
CA ALA A 295 -3.31 6.01 -4.86
C ALA A 295 -3.87 4.58 -4.96
N THR A 296 -3.01 3.59 -5.19
CA THR A 296 -3.43 2.19 -5.12
C THR A 296 -3.84 1.92 -3.67
N ILE A 297 -5.13 1.70 -3.44
CA ILE A 297 -5.78 1.55 -2.13
C ILE A 297 -5.08 0.48 -1.25
N ASP A 298 -4.43 -0.50 -1.87
CA ASP A 298 -3.75 -1.61 -1.18
C ASP A 298 -2.28 -1.36 -0.84
N ARG A 299 -1.68 -0.24 -1.26
CA ARG A 299 -0.28 0.06 -0.94
C ARG A 299 -0.15 1.05 0.22
N PRO A 300 0.58 0.70 1.28
CA PRO A 300 0.91 1.57 2.40
C PRO A 300 1.99 2.60 1.99
N PHE A 301 1.66 3.48 1.04
CA PHE A 301 2.58 4.47 0.49
C PHE A 301 1.86 5.78 0.16
N SER A 302 2.29 6.87 0.80
CA SER A 302 1.79 8.20 0.48
C SER A 302 2.64 8.89 -0.59
N MET A 303 2.08 9.03 -1.79
CA MET A 303 2.73 9.75 -2.90
C MET A 303 2.97 11.22 -2.57
N LEU A 304 2.02 11.87 -1.88
CA LEU A 304 2.16 13.25 -1.45
C LEU A 304 3.33 13.42 -0.48
N ALA A 305 3.45 12.52 0.51
CA ALA A 305 4.55 12.54 1.47
C ALA A 305 5.90 12.32 0.78
N PHE A 306 5.98 11.38 -0.18
CA PHE A 306 7.18 11.13 -0.96
C PHE A 306 7.62 12.37 -1.77
N VAL A 307 6.70 12.97 -2.52
CA VAL A 307 6.98 14.15 -3.33
C VAL A 307 7.44 15.31 -2.45
N ALA A 308 6.73 15.61 -1.36
CA ALA A 308 7.09 16.69 -0.44
C ALA A 308 8.50 16.47 0.16
N THR A 309 8.83 15.22 0.51
CA THR A 309 10.15 14.87 1.04
C THR A 309 11.25 15.07 0.01
N CYS A 310 11.03 14.67 -1.25
CA CYS A 310 12.00 14.84 -2.34
C CYS A 310 12.35 16.33 -2.55
N TYR A 311 11.34 17.21 -2.60
CA TYR A 311 11.56 18.65 -2.73
C TYR A 311 12.28 19.24 -1.51
N THR A 312 11.94 18.75 -0.31
CA THR A 312 12.62 19.17 0.93
C THR A 312 14.10 18.81 0.91
N MET A 313 14.44 17.58 0.50
CA MET A 313 15.83 17.12 0.36
C MET A 313 16.62 17.87 -0.71
N ALA A 314 15.95 18.31 -1.77
CA ALA A 314 16.56 19.16 -2.80
C ALA A 314 16.82 20.60 -2.33
N GLY A 315 16.51 20.95 -1.07
CA GLY A 315 16.64 22.30 -0.52
C GLY A 315 15.46 23.22 -0.81
N MET A 316 14.41 22.72 -1.47
CA MET A 316 13.23 23.46 -1.90
C MET A 316 12.10 23.38 -0.86
N LYS A 317 12.39 23.81 0.37
CA LYS A 317 11.45 23.70 1.51
C LYS A 317 10.14 24.47 1.30
N GLN A 318 10.23 25.64 0.68
CA GLN A 318 9.05 26.44 0.36
C GLN A 318 8.16 25.73 -0.66
N ASP A 319 8.74 25.20 -1.73
CA ASP A 319 8.00 24.46 -2.76
C ASP A 319 7.36 23.19 -2.20
N SER A 320 8.04 22.48 -1.31
CA SER A 320 7.46 21.34 -0.57
C SER A 320 6.19 21.76 0.18
N GLY A 321 6.24 22.86 0.94
CA GLY A 321 5.07 23.39 1.66
C GLY A 321 3.97 23.93 0.73
N ASP A 322 4.32 24.46 -0.45
CA ASP A 322 3.35 24.88 -1.46
C ASP A 322 2.66 23.67 -2.11
N ILE A 323 3.37 22.58 -2.37
CA ILE A 323 2.81 21.33 -2.93
C ILE A 323 1.73 20.75 -2.02
N VAL A 324 2.01 20.66 -0.71
CA VAL A 324 1.05 20.13 0.27
C VAL A 324 -0.20 21.02 0.34
N ARG A 325 -0.01 22.35 0.38
CA ARG A 325 -1.13 23.31 0.39
C ARG A 325 -1.94 23.27 -0.92
N GLU A 326 -1.29 23.10 -2.05
CA GLU A 326 -1.92 22.97 -3.36
C GLU A 326 -2.78 21.71 -3.43
N ALA A 327 -2.28 20.57 -2.93
CA ALA A 327 -3.05 19.32 -2.87
C ALA A 327 -4.36 19.50 -2.08
N ILE A 328 -4.27 20.13 -0.89
CA ILE A 328 -5.44 20.42 -0.04
C ILE A 328 -6.43 21.34 -0.77
N ARG A 329 -5.95 22.41 -1.40
CA ARG A 329 -6.81 23.35 -2.15
C ARG A 329 -7.50 22.71 -3.35
N ASN A 330 -6.87 21.72 -3.96
CA ASN A 330 -7.39 21.00 -5.13
C ASN A 330 -8.35 19.86 -4.74
N GLY A 331 -8.80 19.80 -3.48
CA GLY A 331 -9.83 18.86 -3.02
C GLY A 331 -9.30 17.53 -2.48
N VAL A 332 -7.99 17.40 -2.24
CA VAL A 332 -7.47 16.25 -1.50
C VAL A 332 -7.82 16.42 -0.03
N GLU A 333 -8.75 15.61 0.46
CA GLU A 333 -9.03 15.49 1.90
C GLU A 333 -7.90 14.70 2.57
N LEU A 334 -7.10 15.39 3.38
CA LEU A 334 -6.07 14.75 4.19
C LEU A 334 -6.60 14.53 5.60
N SER A 335 -6.68 13.27 6.03
CA SER A 335 -6.95 12.93 7.42
C SER A 335 -5.85 13.46 8.34
N ALA A 336 -6.09 13.49 9.66
CA ALA A 336 -5.07 13.86 10.63
C ALA A 336 -3.82 12.97 10.51
N ASP A 337 -4.03 11.67 10.28
CA ASP A 337 -2.98 10.68 10.04
C ASP A 337 -2.17 10.98 8.77
N ASP A 338 -2.84 11.37 7.67
CA ASP A 338 -2.14 11.72 6.42
C ASP A 338 -1.30 12.98 6.56
N GLN A 339 -1.83 14.00 7.24
CA GLN A 339 -1.10 15.23 7.54
C GLN A 339 0.12 14.95 8.40
N LYS A 340 -0.03 14.08 9.41
CA LYS A 340 1.06 13.63 10.27
C LYS A 340 2.12 12.89 9.46
N LEU A 341 1.72 11.97 8.58
CA LEU A 341 2.63 11.23 7.71
C LEU A 341 3.44 12.15 6.79
N VAL A 342 2.79 13.15 6.18
CA VAL A 342 3.48 14.14 5.34
C VAL A 342 4.50 14.92 6.17
N SER A 343 4.11 15.42 7.34
CA SER A 343 5.01 16.15 8.25
C SER A 343 6.21 15.31 8.68
N LEU A 344 5.96 14.07 9.11
CA LEU A 344 6.98 13.11 9.52
C LEU A 344 7.96 12.80 8.38
N SER A 345 7.45 12.61 7.16
CA SER A 345 8.28 12.31 5.99
C SER A 345 9.17 13.50 5.62
N ILE A 346 8.67 14.73 5.73
CA ILE A 346 9.48 15.95 5.56
C ILE A 346 10.61 16.02 6.60
N THR A 347 10.38 15.62 7.86
CA THR A 347 11.43 15.58 8.89
C THR A 347 12.58 14.65 8.52
N ILE A 348 12.26 13.53 7.84
CA ILE A 348 13.23 12.52 7.39
C ILE A 348 14.17 13.07 6.33
N ALA A 349 13.78 14.11 5.60
CA ALA A 349 14.67 14.80 4.65
C ALA A 349 15.98 15.29 5.30
N ASN A 350 16.03 15.43 6.63
CA ASN A 350 17.24 15.79 7.37
C ASN A 350 18.16 14.58 7.69
N GLY A 351 17.90 13.40 7.13
CA GLY A 351 18.76 12.23 7.31
C GLY A 351 18.49 11.43 8.60
N SER A 352 17.53 11.86 9.43
CA SER A 352 17.26 11.27 10.74
C SER A 352 15.96 10.48 10.74
N TYR A 353 15.95 9.33 11.43
CA TYR A 353 14.72 8.57 11.66
C TYR A 353 13.88 9.26 12.75
N PRO A 354 12.54 9.34 12.59
CA PRO A 354 11.68 10.00 13.58
C PRO A 354 11.71 9.28 14.93
N MET A 355 11.51 10.03 16.01
CA MET A 355 11.42 9.44 17.33
C MET A 355 10.14 8.64 17.50
N MET A 356 10.16 7.63 18.36
CA MET A 356 9.01 6.76 18.62
C MET A 356 7.74 7.53 19.00
N GLN A 357 7.89 8.63 19.76
CA GLN A 357 6.78 9.47 20.19
C GLN A 357 6.05 10.12 19.01
N GLU A 358 6.73 10.37 17.90
CA GLU A 358 6.11 10.98 16.72
C GLU A 358 5.12 10.03 16.03
N PHE A 359 5.20 8.72 16.33
CA PHE A 359 4.24 7.71 15.89
C PHE A 359 3.06 7.52 16.85
N TYR A 360 3.03 8.19 18.01
CA TYR A 360 1.96 8.02 19.01
C TYR A 360 0.65 8.65 18.54
N ASP A 361 0.76 9.76 17.82
CA ASP A 361 -0.38 10.58 17.43
C ASP A 361 -1.17 9.99 16.25
N PHE A 362 -0.74 8.86 15.68
CA PHE A 362 -1.54 8.16 14.67
C PHE A 362 -2.79 7.54 15.31
N GLU A 363 -3.97 7.83 14.77
CA GLU A 363 -5.25 7.36 15.28
C GLU A 363 -5.45 5.86 15.01
N SER A 364 -5.00 5.40 13.84
CA SER A 364 -5.17 4.02 13.36
C SER A 364 -3.88 3.21 13.37
N ASP A 365 -3.95 1.94 13.79
CA ASP A 365 -2.82 1.00 13.68
C ASP A 365 -2.41 0.76 12.22
N ASN A 366 -3.36 0.78 11.28
CA ASN A 366 -3.07 0.67 9.85
C ASN A 366 -2.35 1.91 9.33
N ALA A 367 -2.74 3.10 9.79
CA ALA A 367 -2.06 4.34 9.42
C ALA A 367 -0.62 4.37 9.98
N ARG A 368 -0.43 3.89 11.22
CA ARG A 368 0.90 3.76 11.82
C ARG A 368 1.79 2.77 11.08
N LEU A 369 1.24 1.61 10.69
CA LEU A 369 1.97 0.67 9.82
C LEU A 369 2.32 1.33 8.48
N SER A 370 1.36 2.02 7.86
CA SER A 370 1.56 2.74 6.60
C SER A 370 2.65 3.80 6.69
N ALA A 371 2.76 4.46 7.85
CA ALA A 371 3.83 5.41 8.10
C ALA A 371 5.20 4.74 8.08
N TYR A 372 5.43 3.65 8.82
CA TYR A 372 6.72 2.94 8.77
C TYR A 372 7.09 2.49 7.35
N LEU A 373 6.12 1.98 6.59
CA LEU A 373 6.36 1.47 5.23
C LEU A 373 6.62 2.60 4.23
N THR A 374 5.86 3.71 4.32
CA THR A 374 6.11 4.92 3.52
C THR A 374 7.52 5.44 3.79
N ILE A 375 7.92 5.54 5.07
CA ILE A 375 9.26 5.98 5.46
C ILE A 375 10.33 5.06 4.88
N ALA A 376 10.15 3.74 4.95
CA ALA A 376 11.11 2.78 4.41
C ALA A 376 11.32 2.98 2.90
N VAL A 377 10.23 3.16 2.14
CA VAL A 377 10.27 3.42 0.69
C VAL A 377 10.95 4.76 0.41
N VAL A 378 10.52 5.83 1.08
CA VAL A 378 11.09 7.18 0.94
C VAL A 378 12.59 7.17 1.21
N ALA A 379 13.00 6.61 2.36
CA ALA A 379 14.40 6.53 2.77
C ALA A 379 15.25 5.71 1.78
N ARG A 380 14.71 4.61 1.21
CA ARG A 380 15.41 3.87 0.15
C ARG A 380 15.65 4.74 -1.08
N GLN A 381 14.59 5.38 -1.60
CA GLN A 381 14.69 6.19 -2.81
C GLN A 381 15.61 7.40 -2.65
N LEU A 382 15.82 7.85 -1.41
CA LEU A 382 16.64 9.00 -1.05
C LEU A 382 18.05 8.63 -0.55
N ASP A 383 18.48 7.38 -0.73
CA ASP A 383 19.82 6.89 -0.32
C ASP A 383 20.10 6.97 1.19
N MET A 384 19.09 6.61 1.99
CA MET A 384 19.18 6.58 3.45
C MET A 384 18.93 5.14 3.97
N PRO A 385 19.81 4.17 3.66
CA PRO A 385 19.58 2.76 3.99
C PRO A 385 19.45 2.50 5.49
N GLY A 386 20.16 3.26 6.35
CA GLY A 386 20.04 3.15 7.80
C GLY A 386 18.63 3.50 8.32
N VAL A 387 18.01 4.55 7.77
CA VAL A 387 16.63 4.95 8.10
C VAL A 387 15.64 3.93 7.57
N ALA A 388 15.86 3.42 6.36
CA ALA A 388 15.01 2.38 5.78
C ALA A 388 15.02 1.10 6.63
N ARG A 389 16.20 0.61 7.05
CA ARG A 389 16.35 -0.54 7.96
C ARG A 389 15.63 -0.32 9.28
N HIS A 390 15.78 0.86 9.88
CA HIS A 390 15.16 1.17 11.16
C HIS A 390 13.63 1.15 11.06
N ALA A 391 13.07 1.74 9.99
CA ALA A 391 11.64 1.75 9.73
C ALA A 391 11.06 0.33 9.54
N ILE A 392 11.76 -0.53 8.80
CA ILE A 392 11.36 -1.95 8.65
C ILE A 392 11.45 -2.69 9.99
N ALA A 393 12.52 -2.48 10.76
CA ALA A 393 12.67 -3.10 12.07
C ALA A 393 11.53 -2.73 13.02
N ASP A 394 11.13 -1.47 13.04
CA ASP A 394 10.03 -1.00 13.88
C ASP A 394 8.67 -1.47 13.36
N ALA A 395 8.45 -1.55 12.04
CA ALA A 395 7.25 -2.16 11.47
C ALA A 395 7.11 -3.63 11.90
N VAL A 396 8.20 -4.41 11.83
CA VAL A 396 8.22 -5.82 12.25
C VAL A 396 7.95 -5.95 13.75
N LYS A 397 8.55 -5.11 14.59
CA LYS A 397 8.24 -5.10 16.04
C LYS A 397 6.80 -4.69 16.30
N PHE A 398 6.27 -3.74 15.53
CA PHE A 398 4.93 -3.20 15.68
C PHE A 398 3.87 -4.28 15.47
N ILE A 399 3.91 -5.01 14.35
CA ILE A 399 2.90 -6.04 14.03
C ILE A 399 2.89 -7.23 15.01
N GLN A 400 3.97 -7.39 15.76
CA GLN A 400 4.12 -8.46 16.76
C GLN A 400 3.61 -8.08 18.14
N LYS A 401 3.24 -6.82 18.37
CA LYS A 401 2.68 -6.39 19.66
C LYS A 401 1.26 -6.95 19.84
N THR A 402 0.98 -7.44 21.04
CA THR A 402 -0.31 -8.10 21.35
C THR A 402 -1.50 -7.14 21.25
N ALA A 403 -1.30 -5.85 21.53
CA ALA A 403 -2.35 -4.84 21.51
C ALA A 403 -2.67 -4.28 20.11
N VAL A 404 -1.89 -4.63 19.08
CA VAL A 404 -2.05 -4.10 17.72
C VAL A 404 -3.14 -4.88 16.98
N LYS A 405 -4.05 -4.16 16.33
CA LYS A 405 -5.28 -4.69 15.70
C LYS A 405 -5.22 -4.85 14.17
N VAL A 406 -4.01 -4.92 13.59
CA VAL A 406 -3.84 -5.15 12.14
C VAL A 406 -3.94 -6.63 11.79
N ASP A 407 -4.36 -6.94 10.57
CA ASP A 407 -4.19 -8.28 10.00
C ASP A 407 -2.69 -8.57 9.85
N ARG A 408 -2.17 -9.50 10.67
CA ARG A 408 -0.73 -9.80 10.73
C ARG A 408 -0.20 -10.40 9.44
N GLN A 409 -0.98 -11.20 8.71
CA GLN A 409 -0.53 -11.81 7.46
C GLN A 409 -0.44 -10.76 6.36
N LYS A 410 -1.48 -9.93 6.24
CA LYS A 410 -1.47 -8.79 5.30
C LYS A 410 -0.36 -7.78 5.64
N ALA A 411 -0.20 -7.45 6.92
CA ALA A 411 0.83 -6.53 7.36
C ALA A 411 2.24 -7.07 7.09
N LEU A 412 2.47 -8.36 7.33
CA LEU A 412 3.75 -9.00 7.02
C LEU A 412 4.01 -9.05 5.51
N SER A 413 3.02 -9.39 4.68
CA SER A 413 3.21 -9.37 3.21
C SER A 413 3.55 -7.96 2.71
N GLN A 414 2.93 -6.93 3.27
CA GLN A 414 3.27 -5.53 2.99
C GLN A 414 4.71 -5.19 3.42
N ILE A 415 5.14 -5.56 4.64
CA ILE A 415 6.52 -5.38 5.10
C ILE A 415 7.50 -6.09 4.14
N LEU A 416 7.24 -7.35 3.82
CA LEU A 416 8.10 -8.14 2.94
C LEU A 416 8.17 -7.54 1.53
N SER A 417 7.11 -6.93 1.02
CA SER A 417 7.12 -6.28 -0.30
C SER A 417 8.08 -5.10 -0.40
N VAL A 418 8.36 -4.43 0.73
CA VAL A 418 9.25 -3.27 0.78
C VAL A 418 10.62 -3.60 1.37
N THR A 419 10.89 -4.82 1.84
CA THR A 419 12.15 -5.17 2.51
C THR A 419 13.33 -5.56 1.61
N PRO A 420 13.17 -6.23 0.45
CA PRO A 420 14.30 -6.71 -0.34
C PRO A 420 15.38 -5.65 -0.61
N GLY A 421 16.64 -6.01 -0.42
CA GLY A 421 17.78 -5.11 -0.60
C GLY A 421 17.97 -4.03 0.48
N ILE A 422 17.14 -3.99 1.54
CA ILE A 422 17.38 -3.13 2.71
C ILE A 422 18.21 -3.81 3.78
N MET A 423 17.93 -5.08 4.08
CA MET A 423 18.51 -5.80 5.21
C MET A 423 19.98 -6.14 4.95
#